data_AF-A0A2V6M1Z0-F1
#
_entry.id   AF-A0A2V6M1Z0-F1
#
_cell.length_a   1.000
_cell.length_b   1.000
_cell.length_c   1.000
_cell.angle_alpha   90.00
_cell.angle_beta   90.00
_cell.angle_gamma   90.00
#
_symmetry.space_group_name_H-M   'P 1'
#
loop_
_entity.id
_entity.type
_entity.pdbx_description
1 polymer ?
#
loop_
_entity_poly.entity_id
_entity_poly.type
_entity_poly.pdbx_seq_one_letter_code
_entity_poly.pdbx_strand_id
1 'polypeptide(L)'
;MMRPPSGSTTGAKPLACFKWNRAGSPRSRSNKGLTKIRYEHPLLEEICADTYGVMIYQEQVMAAASKLAGYSMGQADLLRRAMGKKDKEKMAKERANFIAGCARTNEIGEKKANAIFDLLEKFAGYGFNKSHSAAYALISYQTAFLKANHPVEFMAGLLSNEINNTEKISVLVSECKRMGITILPPDVNRSGLKFVPETVAAVYDRRPQDEEIENGGHSPLLQGRAIRFGLAAIKNVGEGAMELAMRERERGAGFKSLEDFCSRLDSRIANRKMLESLVKCGAFDFLHRERAELFACIDDALASSAAAHRDRMAGQVSLFGDAHEHVAPARKRSVTPWSDREKMSYEKELLGFYVTGHPLDAYADVIANGKYQSIASLGELSDRSTFRVAGAITQVDKKFTRKEGKPFAVVWLEDLTGTLELVVWNELYLECAEKLVPGNVVGVRGKLDLRDESLRATAEKLRLLSFEVPRASNPAGVVTPPLCLHFSANAGSAELREVQALLAASPGHRPVQLIFETAEGETLRVDAGAAFHVSVTAELEEQLQRWLITAEEERAREAEQRKEAVAATAVPRALEY
;
A
#
# COMPACT_ATOMS: atom_id res chain seq x y z
N MET A 1 2.59 -40.04 -11.83
CA MET A 1 3.65 -39.64 -12.77
C MET A 1 3.05 -39.31 -14.13
N MET A 2 2.78 -38.04 -14.42
CA MET A 2 2.63 -37.57 -15.80
C MET A 2 3.26 -36.18 -15.89
N ARG A 3 4.34 -36.10 -16.66
CA ARG A 3 5.03 -34.84 -17.00
C ARG A 3 4.16 -34.02 -17.94
N PRO A 4 4.12 -32.68 -17.83
CA PRO A 4 3.58 -31.85 -18.89
C PRO A 4 4.59 -31.78 -20.07
N PRO A 5 4.13 -31.75 -21.33
CA PRO A 5 5.01 -31.65 -22.48
C PRO A 5 5.51 -30.22 -22.67
N SER A 6 6.80 -30.14 -23.01
CA SER A 6 7.55 -28.94 -23.36
C SER A 6 7.21 -28.42 -24.76
N GLY A 7 7.03 -27.10 -24.85
CA GLY A 7 7.46 -26.28 -25.99
C GLY A 7 6.62 -26.30 -27.29
N SER A 8 5.79 -25.26 -27.46
CA SER A 8 5.66 -24.61 -28.77
C SER A 8 5.53 -23.10 -28.58
N THR A 9 6.61 -22.40 -28.90
CA THR A 9 6.70 -20.95 -29.04
C THR A 9 6.06 -20.56 -30.37
N THR A 10 4.78 -20.21 -30.37
CA THR A 10 4.15 -19.47 -31.47
C THR A 10 3.82 -18.07 -30.98
N GLY A 11 4.41 -17.08 -31.64
CA GLY A 11 4.33 -15.68 -31.27
C GLY A 11 2.88 -15.18 -31.24
N ALA A 12 2.44 -14.79 -30.05
CA ALA A 12 1.24 -13.97 -29.88
C ALA A 12 1.50 -12.62 -30.56
N LYS A 13 0.78 -12.37 -31.66
CA LYS A 13 0.70 -11.03 -32.24
C LYS A 13 0.07 -10.09 -31.20
N PRO A 14 0.59 -8.85 -31.06
CA PRO A 14 0.15 -7.94 -30.01
C PRO A 14 -1.34 -7.62 -30.18
N LEU A 15 -2.11 -7.87 -29.11
CA LEU A 15 -3.45 -7.32 -28.94
C LEU A 15 -3.33 -5.80 -29.06
N ALA A 16 -3.95 -5.21 -30.08
CA ALA A 16 -4.09 -3.78 -30.18
C ALA A 16 -4.83 -3.29 -28.92
N CYS A 17 -4.12 -2.57 -28.06
CA CYS A 17 -4.70 -1.82 -26.96
C CYS A 17 -5.78 -0.89 -27.53
N PHE A 18 -7.04 -1.27 -27.33
CA PHE A 18 -8.15 -0.36 -27.55
C PHE A 18 -8.02 0.77 -26.53
N LYS A 19 -7.65 1.96 -27.02
CA LYS A 19 -7.83 3.20 -26.27
C LYS A 19 -9.32 3.31 -25.91
N TRP A 20 -9.65 3.06 -24.66
CA TRP A 20 -10.96 3.39 -24.10
C TRP A 20 -11.06 4.91 -24.05
N ASN A 21 -11.53 5.51 -25.15
CA ASN A 21 -11.91 6.92 -25.16
C ASN A 21 -12.93 7.15 -24.03
N ARG A 22 -12.84 8.29 -23.32
CA ARG A 22 -13.78 8.77 -22.27
C ARG A 22 -15.26 8.68 -22.67
N ALA A 23 -15.54 8.51 -23.95
CA ALA A 23 -16.83 8.24 -24.56
C ALA A 23 -17.56 6.97 -24.06
N GLY A 24 -16.87 5.95 -23.55
CA GLY A 24 -17.50 4.67 -23.16
C GLY A 24 -18.01 3.83 -24.34
N SER A 25 -18.14 2.51 -24.16
CA SER A 25 -18.66 1.62 -25.22
C SER A 25 -20.15 1.88 -25.50
N PRO A 26 -20.68 1.53 -26.69
CA PRO A 26 -22.11 1.67 -27.00
C PRO A 26 -23.02 1.04 -25.94
N ARG A 27 -22.62 -0.13 -25.39
CA ARG A 27 -23.30 -0.78 -24.26
C ARG A 27 -23.28 0.08 -22.99
N SER A 28 -22.15 0.69 -22.66
CA SER A 28 -22.01 1.57 -21.47
C SER A 28 -22.92 2.80 -21.58
N ARG A 29 -23.06 3.38 -22.77
CA ARG A 29 -23.96 4.52 -23.02
C ARG A 29 -25.43 4.14 -22.92
N SER A 30 -25.84 3.02 -23.53
CA SER A 30 -27.21 2.52 -23.43
C SER A 30 -27.58 2.11 -22.00
N ASN A 31 -26.67 1.48 -21.26
CA ASN A 31 -26.86 1.15 -19.83
C ASN A 31 -27.06 2.42 -18.96
N LYS A 32 -26.40 3.52 -19.31
CA LYS A 32 -26.57 4.83 -18.65
C LYS A 32 -27.78 5.63 -19.18
N GLY A 33 -28.60 5.07 -20.08
CA GLY A 33 -29.76 5.74 -20.67
C GLY A 33 -29.42 6.87 -21.67
N LEU A 34 -28.16 7.01 -22.08
CA LEU A 34 -27.69 8.11 -22.93
C LEU A 34 -27.99 7.91 -24.42
N THR A 35 -28.41 6.71 -24.82
CA THR A 35 -28.76 6.37 -26.21
C THR A 35 -29.97 5.45 -26.25
N LYS A 36 -30.92 5.73 -27.16
CA LYS A 36 -32.11 4.90 -27.36
C LYS A 36 -31.71 3.57 -28.01
N ILE A 37 -32.07 2.46 -27.37
CA ILE A 37 -31.84 1.11 -27.89
C ILE A 37 -32.76 0.90 -29.10
N ARG A 38 -32.19 0.39 -30.20
CA ARG A 38 -32.93 0.04 -31.41
C ARG A 38 -32.66 -1.42 -31.74
N TYR A 39 -33.72 -2.17 -32.00
CA TYR A 39 -33.66 -3.56 -32.42
C TYR A 39 -34.04 -3.64 -33.90
N GLU A 40 -33.34 -4.48 -34.67
CA GLU A 40 -33.68 -4.74 -36.08
C GLU A 40 -35.04 -5.46 -36.21
N HIS A 41 -35.46 -6.16 -35.16
CA HIS A 41 -36.75 -6.84 -35.08
C HIS A 41 -37.26 -6.90 -33.63
N PRO A 42 -38.58 -6.76 -33.36
CA PRO A 42 -39.15 -6.86 -32.02
C PRO A 42 -38.76 -8.17 -31.28
N LEU A 43 -38.73 -9.29 -31.98
CA LEU A 43 -38.35 -10.59 -31.39
C LEU A 43 -36.88 -10.65 -30.89
N LEU A 44 -36.01 -9.74 -31.35
CA LEU A 44 -34.64 -9.66 -30.83
C LEU A 44 -34.58 -8.95 -29.48
N GLU A 45 -35.62 -8.21 -29.10
CA GLU A 45 -35.72 -7.56 -27.80
C GLU A 45 -35.74 -8.60 -26.69
N GLU A 46 -36.56 -9.66 -26.81
CA GLU A 46 -36.62 -10.76 -25.83
C GLU A 46 -35.26 -11.43 -25.57
N ILE A 47 -34.34 -11.39 -26.54
CA ILE A 47 -33.05 -12.10 -26.48
C ILE A 47 -31.92 -11.16 -26.04
N CYS A 48 -32.00 -9.89 -26.43
CA CYS A 48 -30.95 -8.90 -26.23
C CYS A 48 -31.33 -7.80 -25.22
N ALA A 49 -32.48 -7.88 -24.56
CA ALA A 49 -32.90 -6.94 -23.51
C ALA A 49 -31.86 -6.84 -22.40
N ASP A 50 -31.45 -7.99 -21.84
CA ASP A 50 -30.45 -8.08 -20.76
C ASP A 50 -29.06 -7.51 -21.15
N THR A 51 -28.81 -7.36 -22.46
CA THR A 51 -27.55 -6.84 -23.01
C THR A 51 -27.73 -5.52 -23.75
N TYR A 52 -28.85 -4.82 -23.52
CA TYR A 52 -29.15 -3.50 -24.06
C TYR A 52 -29.10 -3.44 -25.60
N GLY A 53 -29.57 -4.49 -26.28
CA GLY A 53 -29.61 -4.60 -27.74
C GLY A 53 -28.31 -5.04 -28.40
N VAL A 54 -27.26 -5.31 -27.62
CA VAL A 54 -25.97 -5.79 -28.15
C VAL A 54 -25.89 -7.31 -28.00
N MET A 55 -25.59 -8.03 -29.08
CA MET A 55 -25.31 -9.46 -29.00
C MET A 55 -23.89 -9.68 -28.48
N ILE A 56 -23.78 -10.32 -27.31
CA ILE A 56 -22.50 -10.56 -26.63
C ILE A 56 -22.23 -12.06 -26.54
N TYR A 57 -23.29 -12.86 -26.39
CA TYR A 57 -23.18 -14.28 -26.10
C TYR A 57 -23.49 -15.17 -27.30
N GLN A 58 -22.80 -16.30 -27.36
CA GLN A 58 -23.05 -17.36 -28.33
C GLN A 58 -24.49 -17.89 -28.23
N GLU A 59 -25.00 -18.01 -27.01
CA GLU A 59 -26.35 -18.45 -26.71
C GLU A 59 -27.40 -17.46 -27.23
N GLN A 60 -27.09 -16.15 -27.33
CA GLN A 60 -27.99 -15.16 -27.93
C GLN A 60 -28.08 -15.35 -29.45
N VAL A 61 -26.97 -15.67 -30.13
CA VAL A 61 -26.96 -16.00 -31.57
C VAL A 61 -27.81 -17.25 -31.82
N MET A 62 -27.67 -18.27 -30.98
CA MET A 62 -28.44 -19.50 -31.09
C MET A 62 -29.95 -19.27 -30.84
N ALA A 63 -30.29 -18.52 -29.79
CA ALA A 63 -31.66 -18.16 -29.48
C ALA A 63 -32.30 -17.31 -30.59
N ALA A 64 -31.54 -16.39 -31.20
CA ALA A 64 -32.01 -15.57 -32.32
C ALA A 64 -32.31 -16.42 -33.55
N ALA A 65 -31.43 -17.36 -33.90
CA ALA A 65 -31.67 -18.30 -34.99
C ALA A 65 -32.91 -19.18 -34.76
N SER A 66 -33.09 -19.67 -33.53
CA SER A 66 -34.25 -20.48 -33.18
C SER A 66 -35.56 -19.68 -33.23
N LYS A 67 -35.59 -18.51 -32.56
CA LYS A 67 -36.78 -17.68 -32.44
C LYS A 67 -37.19 -17.02 -33.76
N LEU A 68 -36.23 -16.54 -34.56
CA LEU A 68 -36.52 -15.84 -35.82
C LEU A 68 -36.75 -16.79 -37.00
N ALA A 69 -35.92 -17.82 -37.14
CA ALA A 69 -35.93 -18.69 -38.32
C ALA A 69 -36.48 -20.11 -38.05
N GLY A 70 -36.92 -20.40 -36.82
CA GLY A 70 -37.48 -21.70 -36.45
C GLY A 70 -36.44 -22.82 -36.37
N TYR A 71 -35.15 -22.50 -36.21
CA TYR A 71 -34.10 -23.50 -36.04
C TYR A 71 -34.31 -24.29 -34.75
N SER A 72 -34.01 -25.60 -34.78
CA SER A 72 -33.80 -26.34 -33.53
C SER A 72 -32.52 -25.85 -32.84
N MET A 73 -32.41 -26.02 -31.53
CA MET A 73 -31.20 -25.61 -30.79
C MET A 73 -29.93 -26.33 -31.29
N GLY A 74 -30.05 -27.57 -31.79
CA GLY A 74 -28.95 -28.29 -32.42
C GLY A 74 -28.53 -27.66 -33.75
N GLN A 75 -29.50 -27.27 -34.60
CA GLN A 75 -29.21 -26.55 -35.85
C GLN A 75 -28.59 -25.17 -35.57
N ALA A 76 -29.07 -24.47 -34.54
CA ALA A 76 -28.55 -23.17 -34.15
C ALA A 76 -27.08 -23.25 -33.67
N ASP A 77 -26.68 -24.33 -32.98
CA ASP A 77 -25.25 -24.55 -32.65
C ASP A 77 -24.41 -24.87 -33.90
N LEU A 78 -24.94 -25.62 -34.86
CA LEU A 78 -24.26 -25.84 -36.14
C LEU A 78 -24.03 -24.53 -36.89
N LEU A 79 -25.04 -23.64 -36.92
CA LEU A 79 -24.92 -22.29 -37.47
C LEU A 79 -23.82 -21.49 -36.76
N ARG A 80 -23.84 -21.47 -35.42
CA ARG A 80 -22.80 -20.79 -34.62
C ARG A 80 -21.40 -21.32 -34.93
N ARG A 81 -21.23 -22.64 -35.05
CA ARG A 81 -19.94 -23.27 -35.42
C ARG A 81 -19.50 -22.88 -36.83
N ALA A 82 -20.42 -22.79 -37.77
CA ALA A 82 -20.15 -22.35 -39.14
C ALA A 82 -19.68 -20.89 -39.17
N MET A 83 -20.36 -20.00 -38.45
CA MET A 83 -19.98 -18.59 -38.29
C MET A 83 -18.58 -18.44 -37.65
N GLY A 84 -18.28 -19.23 -36.63
CA GLY A 84 -16.96 -19.23 -35.99
C GLY A 84 -15.82 -19.69 -36.91
N LYS A 85 -16.08 -20.69 -37.77
CA LYS A 85 -15.11 -21.20 -38.75
C LYS A 85 -14.99 -20.35 -40.02
N LYS A 86 -15.92 -19.43 -40.27
CA LYS A 86 -15.99 -18.60 -41.48
C LYS A 86 -15.99 -19.41 -42.78
N ASP A 87 -16.67 -20.55 -42.78
CA ASP A 87 -16.80 -21.44 -43.94
C ASP A 87 -17.79 -20.85 -44.95
N LYS A 88 -17.30 -20.31 -46.07
CA LYS A 88 -18.10 -19.54 -47.03
C LYS A 88 -19.25 -20.34 -47.66
N GLU A 89 -19.01 -21.61 -48.00
CA GLU A 89 -20.03 -22.45 -48.63
C GLU A 89 -21.14 -22.81 -47.65
N LYS A 90 -20.76 -23.18 -46.42
CA LYS A 90 -21.75 -23.47 -45.37
C LYS A 90 -22.51 -22.23 -44.94
N MET A 91 -21.85 -21.09 -44.84
CA MET A 91 -22.49 -19.81 -44.52
C MET A 91 -23.52 -19.41 -45.57
N ALA A 92 -23.22 -19.56 -46.87
CA ALA A 92 -24.18 -19.29 -47.93
C ALA A 92 -25.42 -20.20 -47.84
N LYS A 93 -25.21 -21.50 -47.56
CA LYS A 93 -26.30 -22.46 -47.37
C LYS A 93 -27.15 -22.13 -46.14
N GLU A 94 -26.51 -21.84 -45.01
CA GLU A 94 -27.21 -21.47 -43.79
C GLU A 94 -27.93 -20.13 -43.90
N ARG A 95 -27.41 -19.18 -44.66
CA ARG A 95 -28.06 -17.90 -44.94
C ARG A 95 -29.37 -18.09 -45.70
N ALA A 96 -29.37 -18.93 -46.73
CA ALA A 96 -30.59 -19.28 -47.47
C ALA A 96 -31.61 -19.98 -46.55
N ASN A 97 -31.18 -20.93 -45.73
CA ASN A 97 -32.03 -21.62 -44.76
C ASN A 97 -32.62 -20.67 -43.72
N PHE A 98 -31.82 -19.73 -43.21
CA PHE A 98 -32.25 -18.73 -42.22
C PHE A 98 -33.31 -17.80 -42.80
N ILE A 99 -33.13 -17.30 -44.03
CA ILE A 99 -34.10 -16.42 -44.70
C ILE A 99 -35.42 -17.15 -44.96
N ALA A 100 -35.35 -18.38 -45.49
CA ALA A 100 -36.54 -19.20 -45.72
C ALA A 100 -37.26 -19.54 -44.40
N GLY A 101 -36.49 -19.82 -43.34
CA GLY A 101 -37.02 -20.03 -42.00
C GLY A 101 -37.71 -18.78 -41.44
N CYS A 102 -37.11 -17.60 -41.60
CA CYS A 102 -37.66 -16.32 -41.17
C CYS A 102 -39.00 -16.00 -41.85
N ALA A 103 -39.09 -16.25 -43.16
CA ALA A 103 -40.32 -16.07 -43.92
C ALA A 103 -41.42 -17.05 -43.47
N ARG A 104 -41.06 -18.32 -43.23
CA ARG A 104 -42.01 -19.38 -42.86
C ARG A 104 -42.50 -19.27 -41.41
N THR A 105 -41.64 -18.89 -40.48
CA THR A 105 -41.93 -18.95 -39.03
C THR A 105 -42.52 -17.65 -38.49
N ASN A 106 -42.04 -16.49 -38.95
CA ASN A 106 -42.43 -15.18 -38.41
C ASN A 106 -42.78 -14.15 -39.50
N GLU A 107 -42.96 -14.57 -40.76
CA GLU A 107 -43.31 -13.69 -41.88
C GLU A 107 -42.34 -12.50 -42.07
N ILE A 108 -41.06 -12.69 -41.71
CA ILE A 108 -40.05 -11.64 -41.81
C ILE A 108 -39.59 -11.55 -43.27
N GLY A 109 -39.83 -10.38 -43.87
CA GLY A 109 -39.44 -10.11 -45.25
C GLY A 109 -37.92 -10.24 -45.49
N GLU A 110 -37.57 -10.69 -46.70
CA GLU A 110 -36.21 -11.06 -47.09
C GLU A 110 -35.16 -9.99 -46.78
N LYS A 111 -35.44 -8.71 -47.06
CA LYS A 111 -34.51 -7.60 -46.78
C LYS A 111 -34.13 -7.51 -45.29
N LYS A 112 -35.09 -7.68 -44.38
CA LYS A 112 -34.83 -7.65 -42.93
C LYS A 112 -34.12 -8.91 -42.47
N ALA A 113 -34.51 -10.08 -42.98
CA ALA A 113 -33.85 -11.34 -42.64
C ALA A 113 -32.36 -11.34 -43.02
N ASN A 114 -32.02 -10.77 -44.19
CA ASN A 114 -30.63 -10.58 -44.63
C ASN A 114 -29.85 -9.67 -43.66
N ALA A 115 -30.41 -8.51 -43.31
CA ALA A 115 -29.75 -7.57 -42.40
C ALA A 115 -29.51 -8.17 -41.00
N ILE A 116 -30.47 -8.96 -40.49
CA ILE A 116 -30.33 -9.65 -39.21
C ILE A 116 -29.25 -10.74 -39.29
N PHE A 117 -29.17 -11.48 -40.41
CA PHE A 117 -28.12 -12.49 -40.59
C PHE A 117 -26.73 -11.87 -40.60
N ASP A 118 -26.55 -10.72 -41.28
CA ASP A 118 -25.28 -9.99 -41.30
C ASP A 118 -24.88 -9.49 -39.90
N LEU A 119 -25.88 -9.11 -39.09
CA LEU A 119 -25.69 -8.76 -37.69
C LEU A 119 -25.20 -9.97 -36.87
N LEU A 120 -25.85 -11.13 -37.03
CA LEU A 120 -25.49 -12.37 -36.36
C LEU A 120 -24.06 -12.80 -36.73
N GLU A 121 -23.70 -12.76 -38.02
CA GLU A 121 -22.36 -13.11 -38.49
C GLU A 121 -21.28 -12.19 -37.91
N LYS A 122 -21.54 -10.87 -37.90
CA LYS A 122 -20.61 -9.89 -37.33
C LYS A 122 -20.34 -10.15 -35.85
N PHE A 123 -21.37 -10.47 -35.07
CA PHE A 123 -21.23 -10.70 -33.63
C PHE A 123 -20.74 -12.10 -33.28
N ALA A 124 -21.03 -13.11 -34.10
CA ALA A 124 -20.57 -14.48 -33.86
C ALA A 124 -19.04 -14.59 -33.83
N GLY A 125 -18.32 -13.70 -34.54
CA GLY A 125 -16.86 -13.62 -34.47
C GLY A 125 -16.30 -13.18 -33.10
N TYR A 126 -17.12 -12.55 -32.25
CA TYR A 126 -16.75 -12.04 -30.93
C TYR A 126 -17.66 -12.58 -29.81
N GLY A 127 -18.54 -13.54 -30.12
CA GLY A 127 -19.50 -14.09 -29.18
C GLY A 127 -18.81 -14.91 -28.09
N PHE A 128 -19.06 -14.57 -26.84
CA PHE A 128 -18.56 -15.31 -25.67
C PHE A 128 -19.54 -16.39 -25.22
N ASN A 129 -19.03 -17.46 -24.62
CA ASN A 129 -19.90 -18.46 -24.02
C ASN A 129 -20.48 -17.94 -22.69
N LYS A 130 -21.80 -17.77 -22.61
CA LYS A 130 -22.50 -17.22 -21.43
C LYS A 130 -22.34 -18.15 -20.24
N SER A 131 -22.45 -19.46 -20.42
CA SER A 131 -22.35 -20.42 -19.30
C SER A 131 -20.99 -20.35 -18.59
N HIS A 132 -19.90 -20.30 -19.34
CA HIS A 132 -18.56 -20.14 -18.80
C HIS A 132 -18.36 -18.77 -18.14
N SER A 133 -18.83 -17.70 -18.82
CA SER A 133 -18.73 -16.34 -18.30
C SER A 133 -19.50 -16.16 -16.99
N ALA A 134 -20.71 -16.73 -16.89
CA ALA A 134 -21.54 -16.66 -15.70
C ALA A 134 -20.92 -17.39 -14.51
N ALA A 135 -20.32 -18.57 -14.72
CA ALA A 135 -19.64 -19.31 -13.67
C ALA A 135 -18.47 -18.52 -13.07
N TYR A 136 -17.63 -17.88 -13.90
CA TYR A 136 -16.53 -17.04 -13.42
C TYR A 136 -16.99 -15.69 -12.85
N ALA A 137 -18.08 -15.13 -13.37
CA ALA A 137 -18.68 -13.93 -12.81
C ALA A 137 -19.19 -14.16 -11.38
N LEU A 138 -19.72 -15.35 -11.08
CA LEU A 138 -20.12 -15.72 -9.72
C LEU A 138 -18.92 -15.71 -8.76
N ILE A 139 -17.78 -16.29 -9.15
CA ILE A 139 -16.56 -16.26 -8.34
C ILE A 139 -16.08 -14.81 -8.13
N SER A 140 -16.12 -13.99 -9.18
CA SER A 140 -15.75 -12.57 -9.11
C SER A 140 -16.67 -11.78 -8.17
N TYR A 141 -17.97 -12.09 -8.19
CA TYR A 141 -18.94 -11.50 -7.27
C TYR A 141 -18.69 -11.95 -5.83
N GLN A 142 -18.41 -13.24 -5.61
CA GLN A 142 -18.11 -13.78 -4.28
C GLN A 142 -16.84 -13.14 -3.69
N THR A 143 -15.78 -12.98 -4.47
CA THR A 143 -14.55 -12.32 -3.99
C THR A 143 -14.77 -10.84 -3.71
N ALA A 144 -15.51 -10.14 -4.56
CA ALA A 144 -15.89 -8.74 -4.32
C ALA A 144 -16.77 -8.60 -3.08
N PHE A 145 -17.74 -9.50 -2.88
CA PHE A 145 -18.60 -9.54 -1.71
C PHE A 145 -17.80 -9.75 -0.42
N LEU A 146 -16.87 -10.71 -0.40
CA LEU A 146 -16.00 -10.94 0.75
C LEU A 146 -15.10 -9.75 1.04
N LYS A 147 -14.50 -9.14 0.01
CA LYS A 147 -13.68 -7.92 0.19
C LYS A 147 -14.49 -6.74 0.72
N ALA A 148 -15.75 -6.59 0.31
CA ALA A 148 -16.61 -5.50 0.74
C ALA A 148 -17.14 -5.68 2.19
N ASN A 149 -17.50 -6.90 2.59
CA ASN A 149 -18.18 -7.18 3.86
C ASN A 149 -17.24 -7.73 4.95
N HIS A 150 -16.20 -8.48 4.57
CA HIS A 150 -15.22 -9.09 5.47
C HIS A 150 -13.79 -8.74 5.02
N PRO A 151 -13.44 -7.44 4.95
CA PRO A 151 -12.20 -6.98 4.34
C PRO A 151 -10.94 -7.48 5.06
N VAL A 152 -10.98 -7.62 6.39
CA VAL A 152 -9.81 -8.03 7.18
C VAL A 152 -9.51 -9.51 6.95
N GLU A 153 -10.53 -10.35 7.05
CA GLU A 153 -10.46 -11.80 6.84
C GLU A 153 -10.10 -12.12 5.39
N PHE A 154 -10.71 -11.42 4.44
CA PHE A 154 -10.42 -11.58 3.02
C PHE A 154 -8.96 -11.23 2.71
N MET A 155 -8.47 -10.09 3.19
CA MET A 155 -7.08 -9.68 2.96
C MET A 155 -6.08 -10.58 3.70
N ALA A 156 -6.39 -11.03 4.92
CA ALA A 156 -5.57 -12.01 5.65
C ALA A 156 -5.48 -13.35 4.90
N GLY A 157 -6.60 -13.81 4.33
CA GLY A 157 -6.64 -15.01 3.49
C GLY A 157 -5.82 -14.86 2.20
N LEU A 158 -5.91 -13.70 1.55
CA LEU A 158 -5.17 -13.41 0.33
C LEU A 158 -3.65 -13.31 0.58
N LEU A 159 -3.24 -12.63 1.65
CA LEU A 159 -1.85 -12.59 2.12
C LEU A 159 -1.33 -14.01 2.45
N SER A 160 -2.17 -14.82 3.10
CA SER A 160 -1.86 -16.21 3.45
C SER A 160 -1.74 -17.14 2.23
N ASN A 161 -2.45 -16.85 1.14
CA ASN A 161 -2.36 -17.61 -0.11
C ASN A 161 -1.06 -17.30 -0.87
N GLU A 162 -0.58 -16.07 -0.78
CA GLU A 162 0.64 -15.59 -1.45
C GLU A 162 1.85 -15.54 -0.51
N ILE A 163 1.84 -16.34 0.56
CA ILE A 163 2.83 -16.30 1.66
C ILE A 163 4.28 -16.48 1.21
N ASN A 164 4.50 -17.17 0.08
CA ASN A 164 5.82 -17.45 -0.49
C ASN A 164 6.27 -16.38 -1.51
N ASN A 165 5.47 -15.35 -1.79
CA ASN A 165 5.76 -14.32 -2.78
C ASN A 165 5.84 -12.93 -2.12
N THR A 166 7.06 -12.53 -1.74
CA THR A 166 7.33 -11.26 -1.05
C THR A 166 6.92 -10.03 -1.87
N GLU A 167 7.04 -10.08 -3.21
CA GLU A 167 6.63 -8.98 -4.08
C GLU A 167 5.11 -8.77 -4.02
N LYS A 168 4.33 -9.85 -4.13
CA LYS A 168 2.87 -9.78 -4.00
C LYS A 168 2.44 -9.38 -2.59
N ILE A 169 3.12 -9.85 -1.55
CA ILE A 169 2.84 -9.43 -0.16
C ILE A 169 2.97 -7.91 -0.05
N SER A 170 4.03 -7.29 -0.58
CA SER A 170 4.20 -5.83 -0.55
C SER A 170 3.02 -5.08 -1.22
N VAL A 171 2.53 -5.57 -2.36
CA VAL A 171 1.37 -5.01 -3.06
C VAL A 171 0.09 -5.15 -2.21
N LEU A 172 -0.13 -6.33 -1.62
CA LEU A 172 -1.29 -6.60 -0.78
C LEU A 172 -1.26 -5.77 0.52
N VAL A 173 -0.10 -5.60 1.13
CA VAL A 173 0.10 -4.75 2.31
C VAL A 173 -0.23 -3.30 1.99
N SER A 174 0.19 -2.80 0.82
CA SER A 174 -0.16 -1.45 0.35
C SER A 174 -1.67 -1.28 0.17
N GLU A 175 -2.34 -2.31 -0.37
CA GLU A 175 -3.81 -2.32 -0.46
C GLU A 175 -4.49 -2.35 0.92
N CYS A 176 -3.96 -3.13 1.87
CA CYS A 176 -4.45 -3.13 3.25
C CYS A 176 -4.37 -1.73 3.86
N LYS A 177 -3.23 -1.05 3.70
CA LYS A 177 -3.05 0.34 4.15
C LYS A 177 -4.09 1.28 3.53
N ARG A 178 -4.32 1.18 2.21
CA ARG A 178 -5.34 1.97 1.51
C ARG A 178 -6.77 1.71 2.02
N MET A 179 -7.05 0.48 2.44
CA MET A 179 -8.33 0.09 3.04
C MET A 179 -8.44 0.46 4.54
N GLY A 180 -7.40 1.03 5.14
CA GLY A 180 -7.34 1.35 6.58
C GLY A 180 -7.18 0.11 7.46
N ILE A 181 -6.54 -0.95 6.96
CA ILE A 181 -6.21 -2.17 7.68
C ILE A 181 -4.73 -2.13 8.05
N THR A 182 -4.44 -2.24 9.34
CA THR A 182 -3.06 -2.18 9.85
C THR A 182 -2.42 -3.56 9.78
N ILE A 183 -1.19 -3.66 9.29
CA ILE A 183 -0.40 -4.90 9.35
C ILE A 183 0.51 -4.81 10.57
N LEU A 184 0.30 -5.69 11.54
CA LEU A 184 1.10 -5.75 12.76
C LEU A 184 2.34 -6.62 12.53
N PRO A 185 3.48 -6.30 13.16
CA PRO A 185 4.69 -7.11 13.08
C PRO A 185 4.46 -8.55 13.52
N PRO A 186 5.32 -9.49 13.07
CA PRO A 186 5.34 -10.82 13.64
C PRO A 186 5.60 -10.75 15.14
N ASP A 187 5.05 -11.71 15.88
CA ASP A 187 5.23 -11.87 17.31
C ASP A 187 5.18 -13.38 17.61
N VAL A 188 6.24 -13.96 18.17
CA VAL A 188 6.29 -15.42 18.42
C VAL A 188 5.19 -15.91 19.36
N ASN A 189 4.64 -15.04 20.21
CA ASN A 189 3.57 -15.35 21.14
C ASN A 189 2.17 -15.11 20.58
N ARG A 190 2.01 -14.22 19.59
CA ARG A 190 0.68 -13.86 19.04
C ARG A 190 0.44 -14.30 17.61
N SER A 191 1.48 -14.33 16.78
CA SER A 191 1.37 -14.70 15.37
C SER A 191 0.96 -16.15 15.20
N GLY A 192 0.13 -16.39 14.17
CA GLY A 192 -0.10 -17.71 13.61
C GLY A 192 0.96 -18.09 12.57
N LEU A 193 0.81 -19.28 12.00
CA LEU A 193 1.68 -19.76 10.92
C LEU A 193 1.51 -18.88 9.66
N LYS A 194 0.25 -18.60 9.33
CA LYS A 194 -0.16 -17.71 8.24
C LYS A 194 -0.65 -16.37 8.82
N PHE A 195 -1.01 -15.43 7.96
CA PHE A 195 -1.56 -14.14 8.37
C PHE A 195 -2.91 -14.35 9.05
N VAL A 196 -3.10 -13.73 10.21
CA VAL A 196 -4.34 -13.87 10.98
C VAL A 196 -4.98 -12.50 11.23
N PRO A 197 -6.31 -12.38 11.10
CA PRO A 197 -7.03 -11.20 11.55
C PRO A 197 -6.76 -10.96 13.04
N GLU A 198 -6.53 -9.71 13.40
CA GLU A 198 -6.36 -9.32 14.79
C GLU A 198 -7.10 -8.00 15.04
N THR A 199 -7.81 -7.93 16.15
CA THR A 199 -8.46 -6.69 16.58
C THR A 199 -7.58 -5.99 17.59
N VAL A 200 -7.14 -4.77 17.26
CA VAL A 200 -6.37 -3.95 18.19
C VAL A 200 -7.36 -3.07 18.93
N ALA A 201 -7.45 -3.17 20.26
CA ALA A 201 -8.06 -2.10 21.03
C ALA A 201 -7.22 -0.84 20.77
N ALA A 202 -7.80 0.21 20.20
CA ALA A 202 -7.06 1.37 19.71
C ALA A 202 -6.00 1.84 20.73
N VAL A 203 -4.74 1.54 20.45
CA VAL A 203 -3.60 2.22 21.04
C VAL A 203 -3.20 3.29 20.03
N TYR A 204 -3.96 4.38 20.03
CA TYR A 204 -3.32 5.67 19.78
C TYR A 204 -2.72 6.09 21.11
N ASP A 205 -1.46 6.50 21.05
CA ASP A 205 -0.67 7.19 22.07
C ASP A 205 -1.48 7.64 23.32
N ARG A 206 -1.45 6.81 24.39
CA ARG A 206 -1.97 7.25 25.70
C ARG A 206 -1.02 8.31 26.22
N ARG A 207 -1.41 9.58 26.13
CA ARG A 207 -0.79 10.63 26.95
C ARG A 207 -1.13 10.34 28.43
N PRO A 208 -0.19 10.52 29.37
CA PRO A 208 -0.43 10.25 30.80
C PRO A 208 -1.50 11.11 31.50
N GLN A 209 -2.22 11.99 30.77
CA GLN A 209 -3.14 12.98 31.35
C GLN A 209 -4.62 12.71 31.08
N ASP A 210 -4.97 11.61 30.41
CA ASP A 210 -6.37 11.17 30.33
C ASP A 210 -6.73 10.44 31.63
N GLU A 211 -6.85 11.20 32.72
CA GLU A 211 -7.46 10.71 33.97
C GLU A 211 -8.92 10.33 33.72
N GLU A 212 -9.32 9.26 34.41
CA GLU A 212 -10.65 8.66 34.36
C GLU A 212 -11.73 9.71 34.66
N ILE A 213 -12.45 10.15 33.63
CA ILE A 213 -13.74 10.81 33.84
C ILE A 213 -14.74 9.70 34.21
N GLU A 214 -14.98 9.54 35.51
CA GLU A 214 -16.08 8.79 36.09
C GLU A 214 -17.42 9.38 35.63
N ASN A 215 -17.84 9.09 34.39
CA ASN A 215 -19.23 9.25 33.96
C ASN A 215 -19.46 8.45 32.69
N GLY A 216 -19.76 7.15 32.86
CA GLY A 216 -20.80 6.38 32.14
C GLY A 216 -21.00 6.51 30.61
N GLY A 217 -20.08 7.11 29.86
CA GLY A 217 -20.17 7.33 28.43
C GLY A 217 -19.04 6.61 27.74
N HIS A 218 -19.21 5.32 27.49
CA HIS A 218 -18.31 4.58 26.60
C HIS A 218 -18.45 5.17 25.19
N SER A 219 -17.56 6.09 24.82
CA SER A 219 -17.31 6.38 23.41
C SER A 219 -16.85 5.06 22.78
N PRO A 220 -17.50 4.54 21.73
CA PRO A 220 -17.20 3.21 21.24
C PRO A 220 -15.73 3.18 20.81
N LEU A 221 -14.93 2.40 21.55
CA LEU A 221 -13.57 2.05 21.18
C LEU A 221 -13.62 1.55 19.73
N LEU A 222 -13.16 2.37 18.79
CA LEU A 222 -12.95 1.95 17.41
C LEU A 222 -11.84 0.90 17.44
N GLN A 223 -12.25 -0.35 17.62
CA GLN A 223 -11.45 -1.55 17.40
C GLN A 223 -10.73 -1.41 16.06
N GLY A 224 -9.41 -1.25 16.10
CA GLY A 224 -8.58 -1.12 14.91
C GLY A 224 -8.61 -2.43 14.12
N ARG A 225 -9.00 -2.35 12.85
CA ARG A 225 -8.89 -3.45 11.89
C ARG A 225 -7.42 -3.73 11.64
N ALA A 226 -6.94 -4.90 12.08
CA ALA A 226 -5.56 -5.28 11.88
C ALA A 226 -5.39 -6.73 11.42
N ILE A 227 -4.22 -7.01 10.87
CA ILE A 227 -3.77 -8.34 10.47
C ILE A 227 -2.39 -8.55 11.06
N ARG A 228 -2.21 -9.64 11.79
CA ARG A 228 -0.92 -10.04 12.34
C ARG A 228 -0.12 -10.79 11.28
N PHE A 229 1.15 -10.44 11.15
CA PHE A 229 2.06 -11.11 10.23
C PHE A 229 2.24 -12.60 10.58
N GLY A 230 2.20 -13.46 9.56
CA GLY A 230 2.39 -14.90 9.72
C GLY A 230 3.86 -15.29 9.86
N LEU A 231 4.19 -16.18 10.81
CA LEU A 231 5.57 -16.58 11.07
C LEU A 231 6.23 -17.31 9.89
N ALA A 232 5.46 -18.04 9.08
CA ALA A 232 5.98 -18.75 7.91
C ALA A 232 6.33 -17.81 6.73
N ALA A 233 5.86 -16.57 6.76
CA ALA A 233 6.17 -15.58 5.73
C ALA A 233 7.54 -14.91 5.92
N ILE A 234 8.21 -15.14 7.06
CA ILE A 234 9.49 -14.52 7.37
C ILE A 234 10.61 -15.23 6.62
N LYS A 235 11.43 -14.48 5.88
CA LYS A 235 12.56 -15.03 5.14
C LYS A 235 13.57 -15.72 6.07
N ASN A 236 14.04 -16.91 5.66
CA ASN A 236 14.93 -17.79 6.43
C ASN A 236 14.32 -18.42 7.70
N VAL A 237 13.01 -18.31 7.89
CA VAL A 237 12.29 -19.01 8.97
C VAL A 237 11.52 -20.17 8.35
N GLY A 238 11.78 -21.39 8.84
CA GLY A 238 11.14 -22.60 8.31
C GLY A 238 9.72 -22.79 8.85
N GLU A 239 8.76 -23.08 7.97
CA GLU A 239 7.35 -23.32 8.33
C GLU A 239 7.22 -24.40 9.42
N GLY A 240 7.89 -25.55 9.26
CA GLY A 240 7.84 -26.64 10.24
C GLY A 240 8.44 -26.28 11.60
N ALA A 241 9.44 -25.39 11.64
CA ALA A 241 10.00 -24.92 12.90
C ALA A 241 9.01 -24.03 13.66
N MET A 242 8.26 -23.19 12.95
CA MET A 242 7.23 -22.32 13.53
C MET A 242 5.98 -23.11 13.93
N GLU A 243 5.62 -24.16 13.20
CA GLU A 243 4.55 -25.06 13.62
C GLU A 243 4.86 -25.73 14.96
N LEU A 244 6.10 -26.19 15.15
CA LEU A 244 6.56 -26.75 16.43
C LEU A 244 6.57 -25.69 17.53
N ALA A 245 7.05 -24.47 17.24
CA ALA A 245 7.01 -23.35 18.19
C ALA A 245 5.58 -23.03 18.64
N MET A 246 4.63 -23.03 17.73
CA MET A 246 3.22 -22.82 18.05
C MET A 246 2.64 -23.94 18.91
N ARG A 247 2.94 -25.21 18.61
CA ARG A 247 2.49 -26.35 19.43
C ARG A 247 3.06 -26.30 20.85
N GLU A 248 4.32 -25.92 21.01
CA GLU A 248 4.95 -25.74 22.33
C GLU A 248 4.32 -24.57 23.08
N ARG A 249 4.00 -23.48 22.39
CA ARG A 249 3.27 -22.33 22.95
C ARG A 249 1.85 -22.70 23.38
N GLU A 250 1.15 -23.56 22.64
CA GLU A 250 -0.21 -24.00 22.98
C GLU A 250 -0.25 -24.97 24.16
N ARG A 251 0.81 -25.76 24.35
CA ARG A 251 0.96 -26.68 25.49
C ARG A 251 1.43 -25.99 26.77
N GLY A 252 2.26 -24.97 26.64
CA GLY A 252 2.85 -24.23 27.74
C GLY A 252 2.30 -22.82 27.90
N ALA A 253 2.96 -22.01 28.73
CA ALA A 253 2.77 -20.56 28.72
C ALA A 253 3.51 -19.94 27.51
N GLY A 254 3.17 -18.69 27.16
CA GLY A 254 3.94 -17.93 26.18
C GLY A 254 5.44 -17.91 26.48
N PHE A 255 6.26 -17.74 25.44
CA PHE A 255 7.69 -17.60 25.55
C PHE A 255 8.04 -16.34 26.35
N LYS A 256 8.91 -16.47 27.35
CA LYS A 256 9.28 -15.39 28.28
C LYS A 256 10.62 -14.73 27.93
N SER A 257 11.47 -15.43 27.19
CA SER A 257 12.79 -14.93 26.79
C SER A 257 13.30 -15.64 25.54
N LEU A 258 14.41 -15.17 24.99
CA LEU A 258 15.09 -15.80 23.85
C LEU A 258 15.60 -17.20 24.23
N GLU A 259 16.11 -17.36 25.45
CA GLU A 259 16.63 -18.62 25.96
C GLU A 259 15.48 -19.60 26.24
N ASP A 260 14.36 -19.13 26.79
CA ASP A 260 13.14 -19.93 26.96
C ASP A 260 12.67 -20.48 25.60
N PHE A 261 12.60 -19.61 24.58
CA PHE A 261 12.29 -20.03 23.21
C PHE A 261 13.28 -21.09 22.67
N CYS A 262 14.59 -20.86 22.82
CA CYS A 262 15.62 -21.81 22.37
C CYS A 262 15.66 -23.09 23.20
N SER A 263 15.25 -23.09 24.47
CA SER A 263 15.31 -24.25 25.36
C SER A 263 14.14 -25.21 25.18
N ARG A 264 12.99 -24.68 24.75
CA ARG A 264 11.78 -25.44 24.41
C ARG A 264 11.84 -25.96 22.98
N LEU A 265 12.38 -25.18 22.05
CA LEU A 265 12.65 -25.62 20.69
C LEU A 265 14.04 -26.24 20.63
N ASP A 266 14.12 -27.57 20.49
CA ASP A 266 15.40 -28.29 20.33
C ASP A 266 16.37 -27.50 19.42
N SER A 267 17.62 -27.37 19.85
CA SER A 267 18.74 -26.75 19.13
C SER A 267 18.89 -27.19 17.66
N ARG A 268 18.37 -28.36 17.28
CA ARG A 268 18.34 -28.85 15.88
C ARG A 268 17.32 -28.12 15.01
N ILE A 269 16.27 -27.57 15.62
CA ILE A 269 15.18 -26.84 14.97
C ILE A 269 15.47 -25.34 15.02
N ALA A 270 15.91 -24.84 16.19
CA ALA A 270 16.26 -23.44 16.39
C ALA A 270 17.68 -23.14 15.87
N ASN A 271 17.81 -22.88 14.57
CA ASN A 271 19.10 -22.51 13.98
C ASN A 271 19.42 -21.01 14.17
N ARG A 272 20.71 -20.66 14.15
CA ARG A 272 21.19 -19.27 14.30
C ARG A 272 20.53 -18.32 13.29
N LYS A 273 20.45 -18.72 12.02
CA LYS A 273 19.92 -17.87 10.95
C LYS A 273 18.44 -17.50 11.17
N MET A 274 17.66 -18.43 11.69
CA MET A 274 16.25 -18.26 12.04
C MET A 274 16.11 -17.25 13.19
N LEU A 275 16.90 -17.39 14.25
CA LEU A 275 16.87 -16.45 15.39
C LEU A 275 17.29 -15.05 14.96
N GLU A 276 18.32 -14.93 14.11
CA GLU A 276 18.73 -13.66 13.53
C GLU A 276 17.59 -13.00 12.74
N SER A 277 16.89 -13.76 11.91
CA SER A 277 15.72 -13.26 11.17
C SER A 277 14.59 -12.82 12.11
N LEU A 278 14.23 -13.65 13.09
CA LEU A 278 13.14 -13.37 14.04
C LEU A 278 13.40 -12.11 14.88
N VAL A 279 14.63 -11.93 15.37
CA VAL A 279 15.01 -10.73 16.13
C VAL A 279 14.99 -9.50 15.23
N LYS A 280 15.59 -9.58 14.03
CA LYS A 280 15.67 -8.46 13.09
C LYS A 280 14.29 -7.94 12.66
N CYS A 281 13.34 -8.83 12.45
CA CYS A 281 11.99 -8.49 12.02
C CYS A 281 11.01 -8.15 13.16
N GLY A 282 11.49 -8.12 14.41
CA GLY A 282 10.70 -7.71 15.58
C GLY A 282 9.83 -8.79 16.21
N ALA A 283 10.03 -10.07 15.88
CA ALA A 283 9.23 -11.16 16.45
C ALA A 283 9.41 -11.33 17.98
N PHE A 284 10.48 -10.76 18.53
CA PHE A 284 10.80 -10.74 19.96
C PHE A 284 10.60 -9.38 20.63
N ASP A 285 9.96 -8.40 19.97
CA ASP A 285 9.79 -7.04 20.51
C ASP A 285 8.90 -7.02 21.77
N PHE A 286 8.11 -8.07 22.01
CA PHE A 286 7.34 -8.27 23.25
C PHE A 286 8.22 -8.35 24.51
N LEU A 287 9.53 -8.60 24.37
CA LEU A 287 10.49 -8.60 25.47
C LEU A 287 10.85 -7.19 25.96
N HIS A 288 10.44 -6.14 25.24
CA HIS A 288 10.77 -4.73 25.54
C HIS A 288 12.29 -4.49 25.68
N ARG A 289 13.08 -5.18 24.85
CA ARG A 289 14.54 -5.04 24.75
C ARG A 289 14.91 -4.53 23.36
N GLU A 290 16.05 -3.85 23.26
CA GLU A 290 16.55 -3.39 21.96
C GLU A 290 16.92 -4.59 21.07
N ARG A 291 16.52 -4.54 19.79
CA ARG A 291 16.81 -5.63 18.84
C ARG A 291 18.31 -5.89 18.67
N ALA A 292 19.13 -4.83 18.75
CA ALA A 292 20.60 -4.94 18.70
C ALA A 292 21.18 -5.73 19.88
N GLU A 293 20.61 -5.52 21.08
CA GLU A 293 20.98 -6.27 22.28
C GLU A 293 20.57 -7.74 22.15
N LEU A 294 19.31 -8.00 21.77
CA LEU A 294 18.81 -9.36 21.55
C LEU A 294 19.64 -10.11 20.51
N PHE A 295 20.02 -9.44 19.43
CA PHE A 295 20.84 -10.01 18.37
C PHE A 295 22.23 -10.41 18.88
N ALA A 296 22.84 -9.59 19.73
CA ALA A 296 24.13 -9.89 20.35
C ALA A 296 24.07 -11.05 21.37
N CYS A 297 22.89 -11.37 21.89
CA CYS A 297 22.67 -12.46 22.84
C CYS A 297 22.33 -13.82 22.19
N ILE A 298 22.15 -13.89 20.87
CA ILE A 298 21.74 -15.12 20.16
C ILE A 298 22.70 -16.30 20.44
N ASP A 299 24.01 -16.04 20.41
CA ASP A 299 25.02 -17.09 20.58
C ASP A 299 25.03 -17.68 21.98
N ASP A 300 24.88 -16.83 22.99
CA ASP A 300 24.80 -17.25 24.38
C ASP A 300 23.52 -18.06 24.63
N ALA A 301 22.39 -17.63 24.04
CA ALA A 301 21.10 -18.31 24.16
C ALA A 301 21.13 -19.72 23.52
N LEU A 302 21.76 -19.86 22.35
CA LEU A 302 21.96 -21.15 21.69
C LEU A 302 22.88 -22.06 22.50
N ALA A 303 24.00 -21.53 23.02
CA ALA A 303 24.94 -22.30 23.82
C ALA A 303 24.32 -22.79 25.14
N SER A 304 23.57 -21.92 25.82
CA SER A 304 22.87 -22.23 27.07
C SER A 304 21.79 -23.30 26.85
N SER A 305 20.99 -23.19 25.79
CA SER A 305 19.99 -24.20 25.44
C SER A 305 20.63 -25.56 25.13
N ALA A 306 21.70 -25.58 24.33
CA ALA A 306 22.40 -26.81 23.98
C ALA A 306 23.03 -27.50 25.20
N ALA A 307 23.51 -26.74 26.19
CA ALA A 307 23.95 -27.28 27.47
C ALA A 307 22.77 -27.87 28.26
N ALA A 308 21.69 -27.12 28.45
CA ALA A 308 20.50 -27.57 29.18
C ALA A 308 19.83 -28.81 28.56
N HIS A 309 19.90 -28.97 27.24
CA HIS A 309 19.39 -30.17 26.57
C HIS A 309 20.32 -31.37 26.76
N ARG A 310 21.65 -31.17 26.74
CA ARG A 310 22.62 -32.23 27.06
C ARG A 310 22.47 -32.73 28.49
N ASP A 311 22.29 -31.84 29.45
CA ASP A 311 22.13 -32.20 30.86
C ASP A 311 20.85 -33.02 31.10
N ARG A 312 19.74 -32.62 30.45
CA ARG A 312 18.48 -33.38 30.44
C ARG A 312 18.63 -34.77 29.81
N MET A 313 19.32 -34.88 28.68
CA MET A 313 19.58 -36.16 28.00
C MET A 313 20.53 -37.07 28.79
N ALA A 314 21.46 -36.48 29.55
CA ALA A 314 22.38 -37.21 30.42
C ALA A 314 21.72 -37.68 31.73
N GLY A 315 20.42 -37.41 31.94
CA GLY A 315 19.69 -37.79 33.15
C GLY A 315 20.11 -37.00 34.40
N GLN A 316 20.88 -35.91 34.23
CA GLN A 316 21.17 -34.98 35.31
C GLN A 316 19.98 -34.04 35.48
N VAL A 317 18.99 -34.48 36.26
CA VAL A 317 18.01 -33.56 36.84
C VAL A 317 18.73 -32.79 37.93
N SER A 318 18.74 -31.46 37.85
CA SER A 318 19.37 -30.61 38.86
C SER A 318 18.81 -30.94 40.25
N LEU A 319 19.61 -31.58 41.10
CA LEU A 319 19.21 -32.14 42.40
C LEU A 319 18.85 -31.07 43.46
N PHE A 320 18.92 -29.78 43.09
CA PHE A 320 18.70 -28.62 43.96
C PHE A 320 17.66 -27.61 43.42
N GLY A 321 16.86 -27.95 42.41
CA GLY A 321 15.91 -27.01 41.79
C GLY A 321 14.47 -27.50 41.80
N ASP A 322 13.70 -27.09 42.80
CA ASP A 322 12.24 -27.28 42.82
C ASP A 322 11.52 -26.00 42.35
N ALA A 323 10.51 -26.21 41.50
CA ALA A 323 9.49 -25.29 40.99
C ALA A 323 9.93 -23.97 40.28
N HIS A 324 9.87 -24.02 38.94
CA HIS A 324 10.06 -22.97 37.94
C HIS A 324 11.48 -22.81 37.37
N GLU A 325 11.61 -23.27 36.13
CA GLU A 325 12.72 -23.06 35.21
C GLU A 325 13.19 -21.59 35.18
N HIS A 326 14.15 -21.25 36.04
CA HIS A 326 14.96 -20.07 35.86
C HIS A 326 16.09 -20.42 34.89
N VAL A 327 15.78 -20.43 33.59
CA VAL A 327 16.82 -20.18 32.60
C VAL A 327 17.37 -18.81 32.94
N ALA A 328 18.61 -18.73 33.42
CA ALA A 328 19.22 -17.46 33.77
C ALA A 328 19.14 -16.55 32.54
N PRO A 329 18.51 -15.36 32.63
CA PRO A 329 18.39 -14.47 31.48
C PRO A 329 19.79 -14.13 30.97
N ALA A 330 20.01 -14.10 29.65
CA ALA A 330 21.29 -13.67 29.12
C ALA A 330 21.66 -12.31 29.70
N ARG A 331 22.91 -12.19 30.16
CA ARG A 331 23.44 -10.94 30.70
C ARG A 331 23.20 -9.83 29.68
N LYS A 332 22.55 -8.74 30.12
CA LYS A 332 22.32 -7.57 29.28
C LYS A 332 23.66 -7.11 28.72
N ARG A 333 23.76 -7.03 27.39
CA ARG A 333 24.96 -6.53 26.69
C ARG A 333 24.71 -5.08 26.34
N SER A 334 25.62 -4.20 26.76
CA SER A 334 25.60 -2.82 26.30
C SER A 334 26.11 -2.79 24.85
N VAL A 335 25.20 -2.69 23.90
CA VAL A 335 25.50 -2.58 22.47
C VAL A 335 24.87 -1.29 21.96
N THR A 336 25.54 -0.63 21.02
CA THR A 336 24.96 0.53 20.32
C THR A 336 23.64 0.11 19.65
N PRO A 337 22.52 0.80 19.93
CA PRO A 337 21.26 0.51 19.26
C PRO A 337 21.38 0.68 17.74
N TRP A 338 20.65 -0.14 16.99
CA TRP A 338 20.54 0.04 15.53
C TRP A 338 19.80 1.33 15.22
N SER A 339 20.25 2.03 14.19
CA SER A 339 19.51 3.16 13.63
C SER A 339 18.19 2.71 13.01
N ASP A 340 17.22 3.62 12.91
CA ASP A 340 15.92 3.32 12.27
C ASP A 340 16.08 2.89 10.81
N ARG A 341 17.08 3.44 10.11
CA ARG A 341 17.43 3.04 8.74
C ARG A 341 17.86 1.57 8.67
N GLU A 342 18.67 1.11 9.63
CA GLU A 342 19.10 -0.29 9.69
C GLU A 342 17.94 -1.21 10.04
N LYS A 343 17.10 -0.83 11.02
CA LYS A 343 15.88 -1.59 11.40
C LYS A 343 14.95 -1.75 10.18
N MET A 344 14.63 -0.66 9.49
CA MET A 344 13.80 -0.67 8.28
C MET A 344 14.41 -1.49 7.14
N SER A 345 15.74 -1.43 6.98
CA SER A 345 16.44 -2.25 5.98
C SER A 345 16.25 -3.74 6.25
N TYR A 346 16.37 -4.18 7.50
CA TYR A 346 16.16 -5.58 7.86
C TYR A 346 14.70 -6.01 7.71
N GLU A 347 13.75 -5.15 8.07
CA GLU A 347 12.31 -5.42 7.90
C GLU A 347 11.97 -5.60 6.42
N LYS A 348 12.44 -4.72 5.54
CA LYS A 348 12.23 -4.84 4.10
C LYS A 348 12.84 -6.12 3.54
N GLU A 349 14.05 -6.48 3.98
CA GLU A 349 14.73 -7.70 3.53
C GLU A 349 14.00 -8.99 3.94
N LEU A 350 13.48 -9.02 5.18
CA LEU A 350 12.95 -10.24 5.79
C LEU A 350 11.43 -10.41 5.65
N LEU A 351 10.69 -9.30 5.65
CA LEU A 351 9.22 -9.27 5.59
C LEU A 351 8.70 -8.79 4.24
N GLY A 352 9.53 -8.10 3.44
CA GLY A 352 9.14 -7.52 2.15
C GLY A 352 8.54 -6.11 2.22
N PHE A 353 8.27 -5.60 3.42
CA PHE A 353 7.74 -4.25 3.66
C PHE A 353 8.27 -3.69 4.99
N TYR A 354 8.08 -2.38 5.20
CA TYR A 354 8.52 -1.70 6.41
C TYR A 354 7.45 -1.72 7.52
N VAL A 355 7.85 -2.04 8.74
CA VAL A 355 6.98 -2.15 9.93
C VAL A 355 7.13 -0.93 10.84
N THR A 356 8.38 -0.53 11.14
CA THR A 356 8.68 0.54 12.11
C THR A 356 8.37 1.95 11.57
N GLY A 357 8.09 2.07 10.27
CA GLY A 357 7.78 3.33 9.57
C GLY A 357 8.15 3.22 8.09
N HIS A 358 7.86 4.22 7.27
CA HIS A 358 8.36 4.30 5.90
C HIS A 358 9.60 5.22 5.83
N PRO A 359 10.58 4.96 4.96
CA PRO A 359 11.71 5.87 4.75
C PRO A 359 11.32 7.32 4.38
N LEU A 360 10.07 7.54 3.96
CA LEU A 360 9.53 8.86 3.61
C LEU A 360 8.89 9.59 4.78
N ASP A 361 8.65 8.93 5.92
CA ASP A 361 8.00 9.55 7.07
C ASP A 361 8.86 10.71 7.61
N ALA A 362 10.19 10.53 7.64
CA ALA A 362 11.16 11.57 7.97
C ALA A 362 11.19 12.76 6.99
N TYR A 363 10.53 12.62 5.84
CA TYR A 363 10.48 13.62 4.76
C TYR A 363 9.07 14.15 4.53
N ALA A 364 8.09 13.81 5.37
CA ALA A 364 6.69 14.18 5.19
C ALA A 364 6.50 15.69 4.96
N ASP A 365 7.19 16.53 5.75
CA ASP A 365 7.12 17.99 5.63
C ASP A 365 7.76 18.50 4.33
N VAL A 366 8.89 17.93 3.93
CA VAL A 366 9.58 18.28 2.67
C VAL A 366 8.73 17.88 1.46
N ILE A 367 8.03 16.73 1.55
CA ILE A 367 7.14 16.21 0.52
C ILE A 367 5.90 17.10 0.39
N ALA A 368 5.27 17.46 1.52
CA ALA A 368 4.11 18.35 1.57
C ALA A 368 4.43 19.74 1.01
N ASN A 369 5.50 20.37 1.50
CA ASN A 369 5.93 21.70 1.05
C ASN A 369 6.43 21.69 -0.41
N GLY A 370 6.98 20.57 -0.86
CA GLY A 370 7.52 20.41 -2.20
C GLY A 370 6.49 20.19 -3.31
N LYS A 371 5.19 20.12 -3.00
CA LYS A 371 4.11 19.79 -3.96
C LYS A 371 4.37 18.50 -4.74
N TYR A 372 4.86 17.47 -4.05
CA TYR A 372 5.06 16.15 -4.63
C TYR A 372 3.72 15.38 -4.67
N GLN A 373 3.48 14.65 -5.75
CA GLN A 373 2.31 13.79 -5.95
C GLN A 373 2.63 12.35 -5.56
N SER A 374 1.58 11.56 -5.30
CA SER A 374 1.71 10.12 -5.05
C SER A 374 1.95 9.34 -6.34
N ILE A 375 2.71 8.26 -6.28
CA ILE A 375 2.94 7.36 -7.41
C ILE A 375 1.61 6.76 -7.91
N ALA A 376 0.68 6.44 -7.01
CA ALA A 376 -0.64 5.93 -7.39
C ALA A 376 -1.44 6.91 -8.28
N SER A 377 -1.36 8.22 -8.01
CA SER A 377 -2.06 9.23 -8.81
C SER A 377 -1.52 9.39 -10.24
N LEU A 378 -0.32 8.87 -10.52
CA LEU A 378 0.28 8.95 -11.86
C LEU A 378 -0.47 8.09 -12.89
N GLY A 379 -1.14 7.02 -12.46
CA GLY A 379 -1.92 6.16 -13.36
C GLY A 379 -3.14 6.85 -13.97
N GLU A 380 -3.61 7.95 -13.38
CA GLU A 380 -4.76 8.73 -13.87
C GLU A 380 -4.36 9.80 -14.89
N LEU A 381 -3.07 10.07 -15.05
CA LEU A 381 -2.56 11.10 -15.94
C LEU A 381 -2.46 10.62 -17.40
N SER A 382 -2.49 11.57 -18.33
CA SER A 382 -2.33 11.29 -19.76
C SER A 382 -0.87 10.93 -20.11
N ASP A 383 -0.69 10.13 -21.17
CA ASP A 383 0.64 9.80 -21.69
C ASP A 383 1.49 11.08 -21.92
N ARG A 384 2.78 11.01 -21.52
CA ARG A 384 3.75 12.12 -21.54
C ARG A 384 3.46 13.31 -20.63
N SER A 385 2.51 13.23 -19.71
CA SER A 385 2.34 14.27 -18.69
C SER A 385 3.58 14.40 -17.82
N THR A 386 3.94 15.62 -17.45
CA THR A 386 5.00 15.85 -16.47
C THR A 386 4.50 15.60 -15.05
N PHE A 387 5.28 14.93 -14.23
CA PHE A 387 4.98 14.70 -12.82
C PHE A 387 6.12 15.11 -11.91
N ARG A 388 5.82 15.22 -10.61
CA ARG A 388 6.80 15.41 -9.55
C ARG A 388 6.48 14.46 -8.40
N VAL A 389 7.34 13.49 -8.13
CA VAL A 389 7.16 12.50 -7.05
C VAL A 389 8.39 12.44 -6.15
N ALA A 390 8.20 12.07 -4.90
CA ALA A 390 9.26 11.81 -3.95
C ALA A 390 9.16 10.36 -3.52
N GLY A 391 10.30 9.66 -3.49
CA GLY A 391 10.32 8.26 -3.13
C GLY A 391 11.70 7.78 -2.71
N ALA A 392 11.73 6.62 -2.05
CA ALA A 392 12.95 5.93 -1.69
C ALA A 392 13.41 5.06 -2.87
N ILE A 393 14.71 5.09 -3.17
CA ILE A 393 15.29 4.21 -4.19
C ILE A 393 15.35 2.78 -3.64
N THR A 394 14.69 1.84 -4.30
CA THR A 394 14.73 0.42 -3.89
C THR A 394 15.82 -0.35 -4.64
N GLN A 395 15.95 -0.10 -5.95
CA GLN A 395 16.92 -0.78 -6.81
C GLN A 395 17.45 0.16 -7.88
N VAL A 396 18.70 -0.05 -8.30
CA VAL A 396 19.37 0.69 -9.38
C VAL A 396 20.09 -0.30 -10.29
N ASP A 397 19.66 -0.39 -11.54
CA ASP A 397 20.30 -1.18 -12.59
C ASP A 397 21.07 -0.25 -13.54
N LYS A 398 22.40 -0.33 -13.51
CA LYS A 398 23.25 0.34 -14.51
C LYS A 398 23.22 -0.44 -15.83
N LYS A 399 22.84 0.23 -16.92
CA LYS A 399 22.77 -0.33 -18.28
C LYS A 399 23.52 0.56 -19.26
N PHE A 400 23.76 0.03 -20.45
CA PHE A 400 24.43 0.76 -21.54
C PHE A 400 23.55 0.75 -22.79
N THR A 401 23.49 1.89 -23.48
CA THR A 401 22.72 2.00 -24.73
C THR A 401 23.32 1.10 -25.82
N ARG A 402 22.46 0.41 -26.58
CA ARG A 402 22.88 -0.56 -27.61
C ARG A 402 23.60 0.09 -28.82
N LYS A 403 23.35 1.38 -29.08
CA LYS A 403 23.88 2.08 -30.25
C LYS A 403 25.18 2.84 -29.99
N GLU A 404 25.31 3.46 -28.82
CA GLU A 404 26.41 4.40 -28.53
C GLU A 404 27.23 4.00 -27.29
N GLY A 405 26.87 2.91 -26.59
CA GLY A 405 27.60 2.47 -25.40
C GLY A 405 27.52 3.43 -24.21
N LYS A 406 26.68 4.47 -24.27
CA LYS A 406 26.50 5.43 -23.18
C LYS A 406 25.83 4.79 -21.96
N PRO A 407 26.32 5.02 -20.72
CA PRO A 407 25.71 4.50 -19.50
C PRO A 407 24.40 5.22 -19.17
N PHE A 408 23.40 4.47 -18.72
CA PHE A 408 22.14 4.97 -18.16
C PHE A 408 21.73 4.09 -16.97
N ALA A 409 20.77 4.52 -16.17
CA ALA A 409 20.24 3.70 -15.08
C ALA A 409 18.73 3.48 -15.20
N VAL A 410 18.27 2.30 -14.82
CA VAL A 410 16.88 2.04 -14.48
C VAL A 410 16.78 2.01 -12.96
N VAL A 411 15.95 2.87 -12.40
CA VAL A 411 15.83 3.10 -10.96
C VAL A 411 14.39 2.76 -10.56
N TRP A 412 14.22 1.94 -9.53
CA TRP A 412 12.92 1.67 -8.94
C TRP A 412 12.74 2.59 -7.74
N LEU A 413 11.68 3.38 -7.80
CA LEU A 413 11.32 4.35 -6.77
C LEU A 413 10.06 3.86 -6.05
N GLU A 414 10.09 3.81 -4.71
CA GLU A 414 8.94 3.41 -3.88
C GLU A 414 8.47 4.60 -3.04
N ASP A 415 7.15 4.81 -3.00
CA ASP A 415 6.49 5.72 -2.06
C ASP A 415 5.46 4.98 -1.20
N LEU A 416 4.72 5.69 -0.35
CA LEU A 416 3.69 5.12 0.50
C LEU A 416 2.53 4.44 -0.26
N THR A 417 2.43 4.67 -1.57
CA THR A 417 1.29 4.30 -2.42
C THR A 417 1.64 3.30 -3.52
N GLY A 418 2.91 3.15 -3.90
CA GLY A 418 3.33 2.20 -4.93
C GLY A 418 4.79 2.32 -5.36
N THR A 419 5.11 1.66 -6.48
CA THR A 419 6.46 1.62 -7.07
C THR A 419 6.43 2.16 -8.50
N LEU A 420 7.45 2.94 -8.87
CA LEU A 420 7.64 3.54 -10.20
C LEU A 420 8.97 3.08 -10.80
N GLU A 421 8.93 2.56 -12.04
CA GLU A 421 10.14 2.27 -12.81
C GLU A 421 10.58 3.54 -13.56
N LEU A 422 11.73 4.09 -13.19
CA LEU A 422 12.24 5.36 -13.66
C LEU A 422 13.52 5.17 -14.47
N VAL A 423 13.49 5.57 -15.75
CA VAL A 423 14.68 5.56 -16.61
C VAL A 423 15.42 6.89 -16.49
N VAL A 424 16.68 6.83 -16.07
CA VAL A 424 17.60 7.96 -15.96
C VAL A 424 18.60 7.87 -17.11
N TRP A 425 18.38 8.66 -18.17
CA TRP A 425 19.25 8.67 -19.34
C TRP A 425 20.61 9.29 -19.06
N ASN A 426 21.55 9.06 -19.99
CA ASN A 426 22.97 9.34 -19.81
C ASN A 426 23.30 10.74 -19.27
N GLU A 427 22.68 11.78 -19.82
CA GLU A 427 22.90 13.17 -19.41
C GLU A 427 22.64 13.36 -17.91
N LEU A 428 21.46 12.95 -17.44
CA LEU A 428 21.09 13.05 -16.03
C LEU A 428 21.85 12.03 -15.15
N TYR A 429 22.14 10.83 -15.69
CA TYR A 429 22.84 9.78 -14.96
C TYR A 429 24.26 10.22 -14.55
N LEU A 430 25.00 10.88 -15.45
CA LEU A 430 26.35 11.37 -15.14
C LEU A 430 26.34 12.43 -14.02
N GLU A 431 25.30 13.25 -13.94
CA GLU A 431 25.15 14.29 -12.90
C GLU A 431 24.72 13.73 -11.54
N CYS A 432 23.95 12.64 -11.52
CA CYS A 432 23.34 12.12 -10.30
C CYS A 432 23.81 10.72 -9.90
N ALA A 433 24.81 10.14 -10.57
CA ALA A 433 25.27 8.77 -10.33
C ALA A 433 25.56 8.48 -8.84
N GLU A 434 26.23 9.39 -8.14
CA GLU A 434 26.56 9.25 -6.71
C GLU A 434 25.33 9.28 -5.79
N LYS A 435 24.23 9.86 -6.25
CA LYS A 435 22.98 9.98 -5.48
C LYS A 435 22.09 8.75 -5.63
N LEU A 436 22.31 7.96 -6.69
CA LEU A 436 21.53 6.76 -7.02
C LEU A 436 21.98 5.55 -6.18
N VAL A 437 21.73 5.61 -4.88
CA VAL A 437 22.03 4.53 -3.94
C VAL A 437 20.73 4.00 -3.35
N PRO A 438 20.51 2.67 -3.31
CA PRO A 438 19.38 2.08 -2.60
C PRO A 438 19.25 2.60 -1.16
N GLY A 439 18.03 2.95 -0.78
CA GLY A 439 17.66 3.57 0.50
C GLY A 439 17.73 5.10 0.53
N ASN A 440 18.33 5.76 -0.46
CA ASN A 440 18.27 7.22 -0.53
C ASN A 440 16.88 7.69 -0.95
N VAL A 441 16.42 8.78 -0.32
CA VAL A 441 15.16 9.43 -0.69
C VAL A 441 15.43 10.54 -1.71
N VAL A 442 14.73 10.49 -2.84
CA VAL A 442 14.94 11.41 -3.95
C VAL A 442 13.63 12.03 -4.42
N GLY A 443 13.70 13.30 -4.80
CA GLY A 443 12.64 14.03 -5.47
C GLY A 443 12.90 14.01 -6.97
N VAL A 444 11.94 13.51 -7.73
CA VAL A 444 12.04 13.31 -9.18
C VAL A 444 11.01 14.16 -9.89
N ARG A 445 11.43 14.84 -10.96
CA ARG A 445 10.56 15.39 -11.98
C ARG A 445 10.79 14.62 -13.28
N GLY A 446 9.73 14.15 -13.92
CA GLY A 446 9.84 13.32 -15.12
C GLY A 446 8.60 13.35 -15.99
N LYS A 447 8.64 12.59 -17.07
CA LYS A 447 7.53 12.35 -18.01
C LYS A 447 7.11 10.89 -17.97
N LEU A 448 5.80 10.64 -17.90
CA LEU A 448 5.25 9.29 -17.98
C LEU A 448 5.41 8.70 -19.39
N ASP A 449 5.67 7.40 -19.45
CA ASP A 449 5.69 6.60 -20.68
C ASP A 449 4.73 5.42 -20.53
N LEU A 450 3.47 5.61 -20.95
CA LEU A 450 2.39 4.64 -20.77
C LEU A 450 2.34 3.60 -21.91
N ARG A 451 3.49 2.98 -22.22
CA ARG A 451 3.62 2.00 -23.32
C ARG A 451 3.37 0.55 -22.91
N ASP A 452 3.52 0.22 -21.64
CA ASP A 452 3.37 -1.13 -21.08
C ASP A 452 2.36 -1.16 -19.92
N GLU A 453 1.96 -2.35 -19.45
CA GLU A 453 1.11 -2.52 -18.26
C GLU A 453 1.79 -2.06 -16.95
N SER A 454 3.11 -1.84 -16.95
CA SER A 454 3.87 -1.31 -15.82
C SER A 454 4.05 0.21 -15.89
N LEU A 455 3.93 0.88 -14.74
CA LEU A 455 4.09 2.32 -14.61
C LEU A 455 5.57 2.70 -14.85
N ARG A 456 5.86 3.16 -16.07
CA ARG A 456 7.19 3.58 -16.51
C ARG A 456 7.27 5.08 -16.71
N ALA A 457 8.42 5.64 -16.36
CA ALA A 457 8.69 7.06 -16.55
C ALA A 457 10.14 7.33 -16.94
N THR A 458 10.35 8.48 -17.58
CA THR A 458 11.68 9.03 -17.82
C THR A 458 11.95 10.20 -16.87
N ALA A 459 13.08 10.17 -16.17
CA ALA A 459 13.51 11.25 -15.31
C ALA A 459 14.06 12.42 -16.14
N GLU A 460 13.58 13.63 -15.87
CA GLU A 460 14.15 14.88 -16.41
C GLU A 460 15.04 15.57 -15.38
N LYS A 461 14.69 15.46 -14.09
CA LYS A 461 15.46 16.05 -13.00
C LYS A 461 15.36 15.19 -11.76
N LEU A 462 16.50 14.95 -11.12
CA LEU A 462 16.59 14.19 -9.88
C LEU A 462 17.36 14.99 -8.82
N ARG A 463 16.81 15.07 -7.61
CA ARG A 463 17.44 15.71 -6.46
C ARG A 463 17.39 14.78 -5.26
N LEU A 464 18.52 14.63 -4.57
CA LEU A 464 18.53 14.00 -3.26
C LEU A 464 17.72 14.89 -2.32
N LEU A 465 16.74 14.32 -1.63
CA LEU A 465 16.06 15.01 -0.55
C LEU A 465 16.91 14.83 0.69
N SER A 466 17.46 15.94 1.18
CA SER A 466 17.96 16.02 2.54
C SER A 466 16.82 16.50 3.42
N PHE A 467 16.65 15.87 4.57
CA PHE A 467 16.00 16.54 5.68
C PHE A 467 17.03 17.60 6.11
N GLU A 468 16.83 18.85 5.74
CA GLU A 468 17.60 19.92 6.36
C GLU A 468 17.12 20.00 7.80
N VAL A 469 17.84 19.34 8.71
CA VAL A 469 17.95 19.88 10.07
C VAL A 469 18.59 21.25 9.88
N PRO A 470 17.96 22.37 10.30
CA PRO A 470 18.60 23.67 10.24
C PRO A 470 19.94 23.56 10.97
N ARG A 471 21.04 23.57 10.22
CA ARG A 471 22.40 23.56 10.77
C ARG A 471 22.65 24.94 11.36
N ALA A 472 22.30 25.10 12.63
CA ALA A 472 22.97 25.99 13.54
C ALA A 472 23.80 25.14 14.53
N SER A 473 25.08 25.48 14.62
CA SER A 473 26.18 24.83 15.35
C SER A 473 25.95 24.55 16.84
N ASN A 474 26.25 23.32 17.32
CA ASN A 474 27.31 22.96 18.30
C ASN A 474 27.23 21.46 18.71
N PRO A 475 28.34 20.79 19.09
CA PRO A 475 28.37 19.39 19.52
C PRO A 475 28.06 19.26 21.03
N ALA A 476 26.86 19.67 21.42
CA ALA A 476 26.26 19.36 22.71
C ALA A 476 24.74 19.35 22.52
N GLY A 477 24.20 18.14 22.36
CA GLY A 477 22.83 17.90 21.92
C GLY A 477 21.78 18.27 22.96
N VAL A 478 21.31 19.52 22.89
CA VAL A 478 19.95 19.91 23.32
C VAL A 478 19.43 20.90 22.28
N VAL A 479 18.58 20.42 21.36
CA VAL A 479 17.84 21.29 20.44
C VAL A 479 16.80 22.02 21.30
N THR A 480 17.05 23.30 21.59
CA THR A 480 16.12 24.10 22.38
C THR A 480 15.07 24.65 21.40
N PRO A 481 13.76 24.38 21.58
CA PRO A 481 12.72 24.88 20.69
C PRO A 481 12.72 26.41 20.68
N PRO A 482 12.30 27.07 19.57
CA PRO A 482 12.19 28.53 19.55
C PRO A 482 11.24 29.03 20.64
N LEU A 483 11.45 30.26 21.09
CA LEU A 483 10.54 30.96 21.99
C LEU A 483 9.42 31.58 21.14
N CYS A 484 8.18 31.12 21.31
CA CYS A 484 7.03 31.59 20.52
C CYS A 484 6.29 32.69 21.28
N LEU A 485 6.19 33.88 20.67
CA LEU A 485 5.45 35.03 21.20
C LEU A 485 4.26 35.34 20.32
N HIS A 486 3.07 35.43 20.91
CA HIS A 486 1.82 35.56 20.20
C HIS A 486 1.16 36.91 20.39
N PHE A 487 0.71 37.48 19.28
CA PHE A 487 0.10 38.79 19.18
C PHE A 487 -1.30 38.67 18.57
N SER A 488 -2.28 39.22 19.27
CA SER A 488 -3.66 39.31 18.77
C SER A 488 -3.75 40.23 17.55
N ALA A 489 -4.84 40.12 16.78
CA ALA A 489 -5.11 40.97 15.62
C ALA A 489 -5.13 42.50 15.89
N ASN A 490 -5.26 42.90 17.16
CA ASN A 490 -5.24 44.31 17.58
C ASN A 490 -3.88 44.77 18.14
N ALA A 491 -2.82 43.97 18.01
CA ALA A 491 -1.51 44.30 18.55
C ALA A 491 -0.98 45.61 17.94
N GLY A 492 -0.75 46.59 18.81
CA GLY A 492 -0.28 47.93 18.42
C GLY A 492 1.25 48.02 18.33
N SER A 493 1.74 49.04 17.64
CA SER A 493 3.19 49.30 17.52
C SER A 493 3.91 49.57 18.85
N ALA A 494 3.18 49.91 19.91
CA ALA A 494 3.74 50.09 21.25
C ALA A 494 4.12 48.75 21.91
N GLU A 495 3.26 47.73 21.80
CA GLU A 495 3.51 46.39 22.34
C GLU A 495 4.70 45.72 21.64
N LEU A 496 4.81 45.90 20.32
CA LEU A 496 5.95 45.38 19.57
C LEU A 496 7.28 46.05 19.95
N ARG A 497 7.28 47.35 20.28
CA ARG A 497 8.48 48.03 20.78
C ARG A 497 8.85 47.58 22.19
N GLU A 498 7.87 47.30 23.02
CA GLU A 498 8.08 46.75 24.36
C GLU A 498 8.74 45.37 24.28
N VAL A 499 8.18 44.45 23.48
CA VAL A 499 8.78 43.13 23.25
C VAL A 499 10.16 43.25 22.61
N GLN A 500 10.33 44.14 21.62
CA GLN A 500 11.64 44.37 21.01
C GLN A 500 12.69 44.82 22.04
N ALA A 501 12.33 45.72 22.97
CA ALA A 501 13.23 46.19 24.02
C ALA A 501 13.58 45.07 25.01
N LEU A 502 12.60 44.24 25.39
CA LEU A 502 12.80 43.07 26.27
C LEU A 502 13.73 42.03 25.64
N LEU A 503 13.53 41.72 24.35
CA LEU A 503 14.39 40.80 23.62
C LEU A 503 15.82 41.36 23.44
N ALA A 504 15.95 42.66 23.16
CA ALA A 504 17.26 43.32 23.02
C ALA A 504 18.02 43.42 24.36
N ALA A 505 17.32 43.50 25.49
CA ALA A 505 17.92 43.57 26.81
C ALA A 505 18.48 42.22 27.31
N SER A 506 18.05 41.10 26.70
CA SER A 506 18.40 39.74 27.15
C SER A 506 19.01 38.88 26.03
N PRO A 507 20.16 39.28 25.45
CA PRO A 507 20.76 38.58 24.31
C PRO A 507 21.18 37.14 24.67
N GLY A 508 20.97 36.20 23.74
CA GLY A 508 21.38 34.81 23.91
C GLY A 508 21.31 33.97 22.63
N HIS A 509 21.06 32.68 22.79
CA HIS A 509 21.18 31.69 21.70
C HIS A 509 19.86 31.07 21.27
N ARG A 510 18.75 31.31 22.00
CA ARG A 510 17.46 30.73 21.67
C ARG A 510 16.77 31.57 20.59
N PRO A 511 16.35 30.97 19.46
CA PRO A 511 15.60 31.68 18.42
C PRO A 511 14.22 32.11 18.91
N VAL A 512 13.72 33.24 18.41
CA VAL A 512 12.40 33.81 18.79
C VAL A 512 11.51 33.89 17.56
N GLN A 513 10.30 33.35 17.66
CA GLN A 513 9.28 33.42 16.62
C GLN A 513 8.12 34.30 17.10
N LEU A 514 7.69 35.23 16.24
CA LEU A 514 6.54 36.09 16.46
C LEU A 514 5.36 35.53 15.66
N ILE A 515 4.23 35.29 16.32
CA ILE A 515 3.00 34.76 15.74
C ILE A 515 1.95 35.87 15.81
N PHE A 516 1.42 36.27 14.67
CA PHE A 516 0.38 37.29 14.58
C PHE A 516 -0.93 36.66 14.10
N GLU A 517 -2.01 36.88 14.84
CA GLU A 517 -3.36 36.59 14.34
C GLU A 517 -3.82 37.71 13.41
N THR A 518 -4.33 37.37 12.22
CA THR A 518 -4.99 38.31 11.34
C THR A 518 -6.47 38.47 11.75
N ALA A 519 -7.11 39.57 11.33
CA ALA A 519 -8.53 39.80 11.59
C ALA A 519 -9.46 38.72 10.98
N GLU A 520 -8.93 37.92 10.05
CA GLU A 520 -9.62 36.82 9.36
C GLU A 520 -9.36 35.44 10.02
N GLY A 521 -8.63 35.39 11.14
CA GLY A 521 -8.35 34.17 11.90
C GLY A 521 -7.15 33.36 11.40
N GLU A 522 -6.38 33.87 10.44
CA GLU A 522 -5.15 33.24 9.97
C GLU A 522 -3.95 33.63 10.85
N THR A 523 -2.98 32.73 11.04
CA THR A 523 -1.77 33.02 11.81
C THR A 523 -0.56 33.24 10.90
N LEU A 524 0.07 34.42 11.00
CA LEU A 524 1.32 34.75 10.31
C LEU A 524 2.51 34.52 11.25
N ARG A 525 3.46 33.67 10.84
CA ARG A 525 4.70 33.41 11.57
C ARG A 525 5.85 34.22 10.99
N VAL A 526 6.52 34.98 11.85
CA VAL A 526 7.67 35.83 11.50
C VAL A 526 8.86 35.48 12.38
N ASP A 527 10.00 35.18 11.77
CA ASP A 527 11.27 35.04 12.48
C ASP A 527 11.75 36.43 12.92
N ALA A 528 11.99 36.63 14.22
CA ALA A 528 12.49 37.90 14.74
C ALA A 528 13.92 38.21 14.24
N GLY A 529 14.65 37.21 13.77
CA GLY A 529 16.00 37.32 13.24
C GLY A 529 17.08 37.18 14.32
N ALA A 530 18.30 36.87 13.88
CA ALA A 530 19.40 36.51 14.77
C ALA A 530 19.82 37.59 15.78
N ALA A 531 19.50 38.87 15.52
CA ALA A 531 19.78 39.98 16.44
C ALA A 531 18.89 39.98 17.69
N PHE A 532 17.80 39.20 17.68
CA PHE A 532 16.82 39.10 18.77
C PHE A 532 16.77 37.68 19.37
N HIS A 533 17.84 36.90 19.21
CA HIS A 533 18.00 35.66 19.96
C HIS A 533 18.21 35.98 21.44
N VAL A 534 17.56 35.22 22.31
CA VAL A 534 17.54 35.51 23.76
C VAL A 534 18.08 34.37 24.61
N SER A 535 18.55 34.73 25.80
CA SER A 535 18.81 33.78 26.88
C SER A 535 17.59 33.77 27.79
N VAL A 536 16.94 32.61 27.91
CA VAL A 536 15.70 32.51 28.68
C VAL A 536 16.01 32.40 30.16
N THR A 537 15.88 33.52 30.87
CA THR A 537 15.91 33.59 32.33
C THR A 537 14.50 33.62 32.89
N ALA A 538 14.31 33.19 34.15
CA ALA A 538 12.99 33.23 34.80
C ALA A 538 12.39 34.65 34.82
N GLU A 539 13.24 35.67 34.93
CA GLU A 539 12.85 37.09 34.88
C GLU A 539 12.35 37.51 33.48
N LEU A 540 12.97 37.02 32.41
CA LEU A 540 12.52 37.27 31.04
C LEU A 540 11.22 36.52 30.73
N GLU A 541 11.06 35.29 31.22
CA GLU A 541 9.80 34.53 31.06
C GLU A 541 8.64 35.20 31.79
N GLU A 542 8.86 35.73 32.99
CA GLU A 542 7.86 36.50 33.74
C GLU A 542 7.47 37.79 33.00
N GLN A 543 8.44 38.51 32.45
CA GLN A 543 8.21 39.73 31.67
C GLN A 543 7.49 39.46 30.33
N LEU A 544 7.75 38.30 29.70
CA LEU A 544 7.14 37.91 28.43
C LEU A 544 5.88 37.05 28.58
N GLN A 545 5.47 36.71 29.82
CA GLN A 545 4.36 35.79 30.11
C GLN A 545 3.06 36.17 29.39
N ARG A 546 2.84 37.47 29.14
CA ARG A 546 1.68 37.99 28.42
C ARG A 546 1.60 37.53 26.96
N TRP A 547 2.75 37.29 26.32
CA TRP A 547 2.84 36.88 24.91
C TRP A 547 3.35 35.46 24.73
N LEU A 548 3.91 34.84 25.77
CA LEU A 548 4.50 33.51 25.71
C LEU A 548 3.41 32.47 25.44
N ILE A 549 3.63 31.64 24.42
CA ILE A 549 2.84 30.42 24.20
C ILE A 549 3.71 29.21 24.52
N THR A 550 3.19 28.31 25.34
CA THR A 550 3.87 27.04 25.61
C THR A 550 3.78 26.13 24.38
N ALA A 551 4.79 25.27 24.18
CA ALA A 551 4.81 24.35 23.04
C ALA A 551 3.59 23.39 23.00
N GLU A 552 2.90 23.20 24.13
CA GLU A 552 1.66 22.42 24.24
C GLU A 552 0.44 23.20 23.75
N GLU A 553 0.32 24.49 24.10
CA GLU A 553 -0.75 25.38 23.62
C GLU A 553 -0.64 25.65 22.12
N GLU A 554 0.59 25.74 21.59
CA GLU A 554 0.84 25.88 20.14
C GLU A 554 0.33 24.65 19.37
N ARG A 555 0.64 23.44 19.83
CA ARG A 555 0.16 22.19 19.21
C ARG A 555 -1.35 22.02 19.32
N ALA A 556 -1.97 22.47 20.40
CA ALA A 556 -3.42 22.42 20.59
C ALA A 556 -4.14 23.34 19.58
N ARG A 557 -3.64 24.56 19.39
CA ARG A 557 -4.21 25.53 18.43
C ARG A 557 -3.99 25.11 16.98
N GLU A 558 -2.83 24.56 16.63
CA GLU A 558 -2.58 23.99 15.29
C GLU A 558 -3.53 22.83 14.97
N ALA A 559 -3.85 21.99 15.96
CA ALA A 559 -4.81 20.90 15.79
C ALA A 559 -6.24 21.41 15.59
N GLU A 560 -6.61 22.51 16.23
CA GLU A 560 -7.93 23.14 16.13
C GLU A 560 -8.11 23.87 14.79
N GLN A 561 -7.11 24.64 14.34
CA GLN A 561 -7.11 25.25 13.00
C GLN A 561 -7.10 24.20 11.88
N ARG A 562 -6.41 23.05 12.06
CA ARG A 562 -6.50 21.91 11.12
C ARG A 562 -7.92 21.35 11.05
N LYS A 563 -8.62 21.25 12.18
CA LYS A 563 -10.02 20.77 12.21
C LYS A 563 -10.95 21.75 11.50
N GLU A 564 -10.78 23.05 11.69
CA GLU A 564 -11.59 24.08 11.02
C GLU A 564 -11.30 24.16 9.51
N ALA A 565 -10.04 24.09 9.09
CA ALA A 565 -9.67 24.07 7.67
C ALA A 565 -10.20 22.81 6.94
N VAL A 566 -10.19 21.65 7.62
CA VAL A 566 -10.77 20.40 7.11
C VAL A 566 -12.31 20.46 7.09
N ALA A 567 -12.94 21.10 8.08
CA ALA A 567 -14.39 21.33 8.09
C ALA A 567 -14.84 22.29 6.98
N ALA A 568 -14.08 23.37 6.72
CA ALA A 568 -14.36 24.33 5.66
C ALA A 568 -14.20 23.73 4.25
N THR A 569 -13.32 22.75 4.07
CA THR A 569 -13.20 21.99 2.80
C THR A 569 -14.22 20.85 2.67
N ALA A 570 -14.92 20.48 3.75
CA ALA A 570 -15.88 19.38 3.76
C ALA A 570 -17.35 19.80 3.54
N VAL A 571 -17.65 21.10 3.38
CA VAL A 571 -18.98 21.55 2.93
C VAL A 571 -19.06 21.33 1.40
N PRO A 572 -19.93 20.44 0.90
CA PRO A 572 -19.96 20.09 -0.51
C PRO A 572 -20.41 21.28 -1.35
N ARG A 573 -19.63 21.55 -2.41
CA ARG A 573 -20.01 22.35 -3.58
C ARG A 573 -21.10 21.64 -4.39
N ALA A 574 -22.20 21.32 -3.73
CA ALA A 574 -23.41 20.73 -4.27
C ALA A 574 -24.50 21.80 -4.26
N LEU A 575 -24.26 22.87 -5.00
CA LEU A 575 -25.25 23.80 -5.58
C LEU A 575 -24.45 24.75 -6.49
N GLU A 576 -24.93 24.87 -7.73
CA GLU A 576 -24.52 25.77 -8.82
C GLU A 576 -23.54 25.23 -9.90
N TYR A 577 -24.16 25.04 -11.08
CA TYR A 577 -23.70 24.84 -12.46
C TYR A 577 -23.23 23.45 -12.95
#